data_AF-A0A3M9ZSS1-F1
#
_entry.id   AF-A0A3M9ZSS1-F1
#
_cell.length_a   1.000
_cell.length_b   1.000
_cell.length_c   1.000
_cell.angle_alpha   90.00
_cell.angle_beta   90.00
_cell.angle_gamma   90.00
#
_symmetry.space_group_name_H-M   'P 1'
#
loop_
_entity.id
_entity.type
_entity.pdbx_description
1 polymer ?
#
loop_
_entity_poly.entity_id
_entity_poly.type
_entity_poly.pdbx_seq_one_letter_code
_entity_poly.pdbx_strand_id
1 'polypeptide(L)'
;MDALHDMSLPPKGQKPGHGPRGRHAGLGTYILERHGAFGPRRGGGISWDVGETGVDGIKIVTMGPGGGRAALQFYMDMADRRYPLLHTGAPAAAANAAVEALVGGCERRTDRTWLPAALIKRWAAGPHAREQASRTGRLSIMAGMTIQDHLHTVRACRDEYAAIVAGVEGCGMGITERGGPREYGGRPIEITYPRVGDLERLVDAMFRAARPLYLWGIGVKREDDCYGVPAVDLHEGSPIGFAIAPDLMRVCARRGACGNTILRVFASLQASHGAQCEEIEP
;
A
#
# COMPACT_ATOMS: atom_id res chain seq x y z
N MET A 1 -23.05 19.94 7.24
CA MET A 1 -22.31 20.66 6.18
C MET A 1 -21.26 21.50 6.88
N ASP A 2 -20.10 21.63 6.23
CA ASP A 2 -18.94 22.48 6.57
C ASP A 2 -18.01 22.06 7.72
N ALA A 3 -17.02 21.23 7.35
CA ALA A 3 -15.65 21.23 7.91
C ALA A 3 -14.71 20.43 6.98
N LEU A 4 -14.61 20.83 5.71
CA LEU A 4 -13.73 20.20 4.70
C LEU A 4 -13.09 21.26 3.79
N HIS A 5 -12.53 22.31 4.38
CA HIS A 5 -11.70 23.28 3.68
C HIS A 5 -10.77 24.02 4.65
N ASP A 6 -9.78 23.34 5.22
CA ASP A 6 -8.53 24.02 5.59
C ASP A 6 -7.44 22.99 5.94
N MET A 7 -6.50 22.71 5.03
CA MET A 7 -5.18 22.11 5.32
C MET A 7 -4.28 22.06 4.06
N SER A 8 -4.38 23.05 3.16
CA SER A 8 -3.60 23.05 1.92
C SER A 8 -3.06 24.43 1.53
N LEU A 9 -2.45 25.15 2.47
CA LEU A 9 -1.55 26.26 2.15
C LEU A 9 -0.30 26.25 3.04
N PRO A 10 0.92 26.35 2.49
CA PRO A 10 2.13 26.58 3.26
C PRO A 10 2.19 28.05 3.73
N PRO A 11 2.84 28.35 4.88
CA PRO A 11 2.96 29.72 5.37
C PRO A 11 3.80 30.58 4.42
N LYS A 12 3.32 31.79 4.15
CA LYS A 12 4.00 32.80 3.34
C LYS A 12 5.20 33.37 4.11
N GLY A 13 6.38 33.31 3.48
CA GLY A 13 7.47 34.26 3.71
C GLY A 13 8.79 33.63 4.20
N GLN A 14 9.76 33.49 3.29
CA GLN A 14 11.18 33.72 3.57
C GLN A 14 11.98 33.88 2.26
N LYS A 15 12.80 34.93 2.18
CA LYS A 15 13.67 35.31 1.05
C LYS A 15 14.87 34.35 0.91
N PRO A 16 15.47 34.21 -0.30
CA PRO A 16 16.63 33.34 -0.49
C PRO A 16 17.92 33.99 0.03
N GLY A 17 18.47 33.45 1.11
CA GLY A 17 19.79 33.79 1.64
C GLY A 17 20.83 32.72 1.27
N HIS A 18 22.02 33.16 0.86
CA HIS A 18 23.16 32.35 0.44
C HIS A 18 23.86 31.63 1.61
N GLY A 19 24.17 30.33 1.42
CA GLY A 19 25.16 29.53 2.18
C GLY A 19 24.61 28.44 3.11
N PRO A 20 25.38 27.39 3.49
CA PRO A 20 26.49 26.69 2.84
C PRO A 20 26.18 25.19 2.58
N ARG A 21 26.97 24.54 1.70
CA ARG A 21 27.16 23.08 1.49
C ARG A 21 25.95 22.16 1.77
N GLY A 22 25.21 21.85 0.68
CA GLY A 22 24.57 20.56 0.42
C GLY A 22 23.88 19.85 1.59
N ARG A 23 22.75 20.38 2.07
CA ARG A 23 21.75 19.54 2.76
C ARG A 23 21.36 18.42 1.79
N HIS A 24 21.57 17.16 2.16
CA HIS A 24 21.00 16.04 1.42
C HIS A 24 19.50 16.30 1.27
N ALA A 25 19.04 16.54 0.03
CA ALA A 25 17.62 16.45 -0.28
C ALA A 25 17.21 15.03 0.14
N GLY A 26 16.39 14.92 1.19
CA GLY A 26 16.17 13.67 1.91
C GLY A 26 15.77 12.55 0.97
N LEU A 27 16.56 11.48 0.92
CA LEU A 27 16.25 10.29 0.15
C LEU A 27 14.89 9.74 0.64
N GLY A 28 13.93 9.68 -0.27
CA GLY A 28 12.66 8.99 -0.06
C GLY A 28 12.69 7.64 -0.74
N THR A 29 12.19 6.63 -0.05
CA THR A 29 12.03 5.29 -0.62
C THR A 29 10.58 4.85 -0.52
N TYR A 30 10.06 4.24 -1.58
CA TYR A 30 8.73 3.64 -1.62
C TYR A 30 8.85 2.14 -1.75
N ILE A 31 8.23 1.41 -0.83
CA ILE A 31 7.98 -0.03 -0.98
C ILE A 31 6.69 -0.18 -1.76
N LEU A 32 6.78 -0.77 -2.95
CA LEU A 32 5.62 -1.10 -3.77
C LEU A 32 5.32 -2.59 -3.68
N GLU A 33 4.12 -2.98 -4.06
CA GLU A 33 3.81 -4.36 -4.40
C GLU A 33 3.51 -4.48 -5.89
N ARG A 34 3.95 -5.58 -6.49
CA ARG A 34 3.82 -5.82 -7.92
C ARG A 34 3.36 -7.23 -8.25
N HIS A 35 2.42 -7.31 -9.19
CA HIS A 35 2.00 -8.53 -9.84
C HIS A 35 2.49 -8.56 -11.30
N GLY A 36 3.51 -9.37 -11.57
CA GLY A 36 4.09 -9.57 -12.91
C GLY A 36 5.24 -8.62 -13.27
N ALA A 37 5.72 -8.69 -14.52
CA ALA A 37 6.92 -7.97 -14.96
C ALA A 37 6.75 -6.43 -14.96
N PHE A 38 7.84 -5.69 -14.74
CA PHE A 38 7.89 -4.24 -14.92
C PHE A 38 8.40 -3.89 -16.30
N GLY A 39 7.63 -3.06 -17.00
CA GLY A 39 7.93 -2.64 -18.36
C GLY A 39 7.58 -1.16 -18.58
N PRO A 40 8.09 -0.58 -19.68
CA PRO A 40 7.78 0.79 -20.06
C PRO A 40 6.29 0.94 -20.35
N ARG A 41 5.75 2.13 -20.10
CA ARG A 41 4.36 2.46 -20.40
C ARG A 41 4.25 3.85 -21.00
N ARG A 42 3.45 3.94 -22.07
CA ARG A 42 3.05 5.20 -22.70
C ARG A 42 1.53 5.30 -22.68
N GLY A 43 0.99 6.36 -22.09
CA GLY A 43 -0.45 6.67 -22.07
C GLY A 43 -1.08 6.78 -20.67
N GLY A 44 -2.11 7.63 -20.55
CA GLY A 44 -2.81 7.88 -19.28
C GLY A 44 -2.25 9.04 -18.45
N GLY A 45 -1.91 10.17 -19.09
CA GLY A 45 -1.44 11.39 -18.41
C GLY A 45 0.01 11.36 -17.89
N ILE A 46 0.54 10.18 -17.60
CA ILE A 46 1.95 9.92 -17.24
C ILE A 46 2.52 8.80 -18.11
N SER A 47 3.77 8.95 -18.52
CA SER A 47 4.59 7.93 -19.15
C SER A 47 5.79 7.60 -18.27
N TRP A 48 6.26 6.37 -18.36
CA TRP A 48 7.53 6.01 -17.78
C TRP A 48 8.34 5.10 -18.69
N ASP A 49 9.64 5.35 -18.68
CA ASP A 49 10.64 4.53 -19.35
C ASP A 49 11.52 3.87 -18.29
N VAL A 50 11.95 2.64 -18.60
CA VAL A 50 12.83 1.84 -17.75
C VAL A 50 14.19 1.78 -18.43
N GLY A 51 15.20 2.35 -17.78
CA GLY A 51 16.58 2.34 -18.22
C GLY A 51 17.45 1.40 -17.38
N GLU A 52 18.60 1.05 -17.95
CA GLU A 52 19.62 0.25 -17.26
C GLU A 52 20.56 1.14 -16.44
N THR A 53 21.04 0.61 -15.31
CA THR A 53 22.08 1.26 -14.51
C THR A 53 23.47 0.66 -14.70
N GLY A 54 23.55 -0.53 -15.30
CA GLY A 54 24.75 -1.37 -15.30
C GLY A 54 24.97 -2.13 -13.99
N VAL A 55 24.12 -1.95 -12.97
CA VAL A 55 24.12 -2.72 -11.73
C VAL A 55 23.00 -3.74 -11.79
N ASP A 56 23.33 -5.01 -11.54
CA ASP A 56 22.34 -6.08 -11.53
C ASP A 56 21.24 -5.82 -10.49
N GLY A 57 19.99 -6.11 -10.88
CA GLY A 57 18.82 -5.85 -10.04
C GLY A 57 18.42 -4.37 -9.87
N ILE A 58 19.20 -3.39 -10.36
CA ILE A 58 18.85 -1.96 -10.25
C ILE A 58 18.50 -1.36 -11.61
N LYS A 59 17.31 -0.76 -11.70
CA LYS A 59 16.84 -0.06 -12.91
C LYS A 59 16.65 1.43 -12.63
N ILE A 60 16.75 2.26 -13.66
CA ILE A 60 16.31 3.66 -13.60
C ILE A 60 14.88 3.74 -14.13
N VAL A 61 14.00 4.40 -13.39
CA VAL A 61 12.63 4.66 -13.82
C VAL A 61 12.48 6.16 -13.97
N THR A 62 12.26 6.61 -15.20
CA THR A 62 12.05 8.02 -15.51
C THR A 62 10.57 8.22 -15.73
N MET A 63 9.93 9.01 -14.87
CA MET A 63 8.48 9.21 -14.85
C MET A 63 8.15 10.66 -15.14
N GLY A 64 7.32 10.92 -16.14
CA GLY A 64 6.95 12.29 -16.51
C GLY A 64 5.55 12.37 -17.10
N PRO A 65 4.92 13.56 -17.06
CA PRO A 65 3.70 13.79 -17.82
C PRO A 65 3.99 13.64 -19.31
N GLY A 66 3.10 12.98 -20.05
CA GLY A 66 3.20 12.96 -21.50
C GLY A 66 3.08 14.40 -22.02
N GLY A 67 4.14 14.97 -22.59
CA GLY A 67 4.12 16.33 -23.16
C GLY A 67 5.13 17.35 -22.61
N GLY A 68 6.26 16.93 -22.03
CA GLY A 68 7.42 17.83 -21.85
C GLY A 68 7.57 18.53 -20.47
N ARG A 69 6.82 18.10 -19.45
CA ARG A 69 7.17 18.46 -18.05
C ARG A 69 8.42 17.71 -17.60
N ALA A 70 9.18 18.29 -16.67
CA ALA A 70 10.40 17.67 -16.12
C ALA A 70 10.10 16.28 -15.56
N ALA A 71 10.78 15.26 -16.09
CA ALA A 71 10.65 13.90 -15.63
C ALA A 71 11.38 13.72 -14.29
N LEU A 72 10.76 12.93 -13.41
CA LEU A 72 11.32 12.51 -12.13
C LEU A 72 12.04 11.19 -12.31
N GLN A 73 13.24 11.11 -11.74
CA GLN A 73 14.03 9.90 -11.76
C GLN A 73 13.89 9.14 -10.44
N PHE A 74 13.69 7.84 -10.56
CA PHE A 74 13.75 6.88 -9.47
C PHE A 74 14.80 5.82 -9.78
N TYR A 75 15.49 5.34 -8.75
CA TYR A 75 16.27 4.11 -8.81
C TYR A 75 15.40 2.99 -8.22
N MET A 76 15.16 1.96 -9.02
CA MET A 76 14.32 0.84 -8.65
C MET A 76 15.18 -0.38 -8.32
N ASP A 77 15.18 -0.77 -7.04
CA ASP A 77 15.77 -2.02 -6.57
C ASP A 77 14.76 -3.16 -6.75
N MET A 78 15.14 -4.12 -7.59
CA MET A 78 14.35 -5.30 -7.98
C MET A 78 14.88 -6.59 -7.34
N ALA A 79 15.68 -6.51 -6.28
CA ALA A 79 16.16 -7.69 -5.54
C ALA A 79 14.99 -8.56 -5.07
N ASP A 80 13.87 -7.94 -4.68
CA ASP A 80 12.58 -8.59 -4.57
C ASP A 80 11.67 -8.12 -5.73
N ARG A 81 11.27 -9.06 -6.59
CA ARG A 81 10.47 -8.75 -7.78
C ARG A 81 9.01 -8.43 -7.45
N ARG A 82 8.51 -8.92 -6.32
CA ARG A 82 7.14 -8.65 -5.83
C ARG A 82 7.12 -7.35 -5.05
N TYR A 83 8.17 -7.05 -4.27
CA TYR A 83 8.25 -5.85 -3.45
C TYR A 83 9.41 -4.91 -3.85
N PRO A 84 9.36 -4.31 -5.05
CA PRO A 84 10.44 -3.44 -5.50
C PRO A 84 10.49 -2.15 -4.68
N LEU A 85 11.71 -1.62 -4.49
CA LEU A 85 11.95 -0.36 -3.80
C LEU A 85 12.22 0.75 -4.80
N LEU A 86 11.50 1.87 -4.72
CA LEU A 86 11.77 3.05 -5.53
C LEU A 86 12.44 4.13 -4.68
N HIS A 87 13.69 4.43 -4.98
CA HIS A 87 14.50 5.45 -4.32
C HIS A 87 14.52 6.74 -5.13
N THR A 88 14.35 7.90 -4.49
CA THR A 88 14.50 9.20 -5.16
C THR A 88 14.94 10.30 -4.19
N GLY A 89 15.76 11.22 -4.69
CA GLY A 89 16.07 12.49 -4.01
C GLY A 89 15.09 13.62 -4.35
N ALA A 90 14.05 13.34 -5.15
CA ALA A 90 13.08 14.34 -5.55
C ALA A 90 12.21 14.83 -4.37
N PRO A 91 11.67 16.07 -4.44
CA PRO A 91 10.75 16.57 -3.43
C PRO A 91 9.55 15.63 -3.22
N ALA A 92 9.19 15.42 -1.95
CA ALA A 92 8.19 14.43 -1.55
C ALA A 92 6.85 14.59 -2.27
N ALA A 93 6.37 15.81 -2.45
CA ALA A 93 5.10 16.08 -3.14
C ALA A 93 5.12 15.61 -4.60
N ALA A 94 6.21 15.89 -5.33
CA ALA A 94 6.38 15.49 -6.72
C ALA A 94 6.54 13.97 -6.85
N ALA A 95 7.34 13.36 -5.98
CA ALA A 95 7.52 11.92 -5.93
C ALA A 95 6.22 11.18 -5.59
N ASN A 96 5.44 11.67 -4.62
CA ASN A 96 4.13 11.11 -4.26
C ASN A 96 3.15 11.15 -5.43
N ALA A 97 3.10 12.26 -6.17
CA ALA A 97 2.23 12.39 -7.34
C ALA A 97 2.64 11.43 -8.47
N ALA A 98 3.94 11.22 -8.69
CA ALA A 98 4.42 10.25 -9.66
C ALA A 98 4.07 8.81 -9.26
N VAL A 99 4.36 8.41 -8.02
CA VAL A 99 4.01 7.07 -7.50
C VAL A 99 2.50 6.85 -7.52
N GLU A 100 1.69 7.87 -7.23
CA GLU A 100 0.24 7.79 -7.37
C GLU A 100 -0.21 7.49 -8.80
N ALA A 101 0.43 8.08 -9.80
CA ALA A 101 0.12 7.80 -11.19
C ALA A 101 0.59 6.41 -11.63
N LEU A 102 1.71 5.92 -11.07
CA LEU A 102 2.19 4.55 -11.30
C LEU A 102 1.19 3.52 -10.77
N VAL A 103 0.77 3.68 -9.52
CA VAL A 103 -0.18 2.78 -8.84
C VAL A 103 -1.61 2.93 -9.38
N GLY A 104 -1.97 4.15 -9.80
CA GLY A 104 -3.30 4.49 -10.29
C GLY A 104 -3.61 4.12 -11.73
N GLY A 105 -2.65 3.55 -12.47
CA GLY A 105 -2.80 3.22 -13.89
C GLY A 105 -3.88 2.17 -14.17
N CYS A 106 -4.34 2.11 -15.43
CA CYS A 106 -5.37 1.15 -15.88
C CYS A 106 -4.93 -0.31 -15.78
N GLU A 107 -3.63 -0.58 -15.86
CA GLU A 107 -3.07 -1.91 -15.61
C GLU A 107 -2.63 -1.94 -14.15
N ARG A 108 -3.52 -2.37 -13.27
CA ARG A 108 -3.35 -2.38 -11.82
C ARG A 108 -2.43 -3.52 -11.36
N ARG A 109 -1.26 -3.62 -11.99
CA ARG A 109 -0.22 -4.60 -11.65
C ARG A 109 0.72 -4.10 -10.56
N THR A 110 0.51 -2.89 -10.06
CA THR A 110 1.36 -2.25 -9.06
C THR A 110 0.48 -1.55 -8.04
N ASP A 111 0.64 -1.91 -6.77
CA ASP A 111 0.01 -1.24 -5.65
C ASP A 111 1.06 -0.63 -4.72
N ARG A 112 0.56 0.18 -3.79
CA ARG A 112 1.27 0.53 -2.57
C ARG A 112 1.34 -0.67 -1.64
N THR A 113 2.35 -0.66 -0.81
CA THR A 113 2.27 -1.43 0.44
C THR A 113 1.42 -0.67 1.45
N TRP A 114 0.41 -1.33 2.00
CA TRP A 114 -0.51 -0.74 2.97
C TRP A 114 -0.10 -1.14 4.38
N LEU A 115 0.64 -0.24 5.05
CA LEU A 115 1.24 -0.55 6.34
C LEU A 115 0.22 -0.37 7.47
N PRO A 116 -0.03 -1.42 8.29
CA PRO A 116 -0.84 -1.27 9.49
C PRO A 116 -0.23 -0.27 10.48
N ALA A 117 -1.07 0.46 11.22
CA ALA A 117 -0.63 1.44 12.20
C ALA A 117 0.27 0.82 13.29
N ALA A 118 0.00 -0.43 13.68
CA ALA A 118 0.84 -1.17 14.63
C ALA A 118 2.26 -1.43 14.09
N LEU A 119 2.39 -1.72 12.79
CA LEU A 119 3.69 -1.92 12.13
C LEU A 119 4.48 -0.61 12.10
N ILE A 120 3.85 0.50 11.72
CA ILE A 120 4.47 1.83 11.73
C ILE A 120 4.94 2.19 13.15
N LYS A 121 4.10 1.97 14.17
CA LYS A 121 4.47 2.20 15.58
C LYS A 121 5.64 1.32 16.01
N ARG A 122 5.65 0.05 15.61
CA ARG A 122 6.72 -0.90 15.92
C ARG A 122 8.04 -0.46 15.28
N TRP A 123 8.04 -0.03 14.02
CA TRP A 123 9.23 0.51 13.37
C TRP A 123 9.71 1.80 14.04
N ALA A 124 8.79 2.68 14.42
CA ALA A 124 9.11 3.91 15.13
C ALA A 124 9.69 3.66 16.54
N ALA A 125 9.34 2.56 17.20
CA ALA A 125 9.86 2.18 18.51
C ALA A 125 11.11 1.27 18.46
N GLY A 126 11.31 0.60 17.32
CA GLY A 126 12.38 -0.38 17.12
C GLY A 126 13.67 0.23 16.58
N PRO A 127 14.58 -0.60 16.04
CA PRO A 127 15.86 -0.14 15.47
C PRO A 127 15.68 0.84 14.30
N HIS A 128 14.46 0.95 13.76
CA HIS A 128 14.09 1.81 12.64
C HIS A 128 13.51 3.16 13.09
N ALA A 129 13.61 3.54 14.38
CA ALA A 129 13.05 4.78 14.94
C ALA A 129 13.48 6.07 14.24
N ARG A 130 14.61 6.01 13.51
CA ARG A 130 15.13 7.11 12.69
C ARG A 130 14.48 7.21 11.30
N GLU A 131 13.51 6.37 10.96
CA GLU A 131 12.77 6.47 9.70
C GLU A 131 11.34 6.93 9.95
N GLN A 132 10.86 7.84 9.09
CA GLN A 132 9.44 8.18 9.07
C GLN A 132 8.73 7.32 8.02
N ALA A 133 7.95 6.34 8.48
CA ALA A 133 7.12 5.50 7.63
C ALA A 133 5.70 6.07 7.48
N SER A 134 5.18 6.04 6.26
CA SER A 134 3.79 6.37 5.96
C SER A 134 2.96 5.11 5.74
N ARG A 135 1.63 5.21 5.92
CA ARG A 135 0.66 4.13 5.67
C ARG A 135 0.70 3.55 4.24
N THR A 136 1.28 4.29 3.30
CA THR A 136 1.35 3.92 1.88
C THR A 136 2.74 3.43 1.46
N GLY A 137 3.57 2.98 2.41
CA GLY A 137 4.85 2.34 2.10
C GLY A 137 6.01 3.29 1.80
N ARG A 138 5.85 4.61 1.98
CA ARG A 138 6.95 5.57 1.85
C ARG A 138 7.72 5.66 3.17
N LEU A 139 9.04 5.54 3.09
CA LEU A 139 10.03 5.83 4.12
C LEU A 139 10.92 6.99 3.69
N SER A 140 11.53 7.70 4.64
CA SER A 140 12.44 8.81 4.35
C SER A 140 13.47 9.00 5.44
N ILE A 141 14.70 9.26 4.99
CA ILE A 141 15.85 9.56 5.84
C ILE A 141 15.54 10.71 6.80
N MET A 142 15.74 10.48 8.11
CA MET A 142 15.77 11.54 9.11
C MET A 142 17.20 12.07 9.31
N ALA A 143 17.31 13.26 9.92
CA ALA A 143 18.60 13.88 10.22
C ALA A 143 19.49 12.95 11.06
N GLY A 144 20.76 12.81 10.67
CA GLY A 144 21.75 11.98 11.37
C GLY A 144 21.79 10.51 10.96
N MET A 145 21.06 10.12 9.90
CA MET A 145 21.10 8.76 9.34
C MET A 145 21.91 8.73 8.05
N THR A 146 22.71 7.68 7.86
CA THR A 146 23.45 7.49 6.61
C THR A 146 22.55 6.85 5.54
N ILE A 147 22.92 6.98 4.27
CA ILE A 147 22.21 6.30 3.17
C ILE A 147 22.25 4.77 3.38
N GLN A 148 23.36 4.23 3.88
CA GLN A 148 23.50 2.80 4.11
C GLN A 148 22.57 2.30 5.22
N ASP A 149 22.44 3.05 6.32
CA ASP A 149 21.49 2.74 7.39
C ASP A 149 20.04 2.75 6.89
N HIS A 150 19.72 3.74 6.03
CA HIS A 150 18.42 3.85 5.39
C HIS A 150 18.11 2.64 4.52
N LEU A 151 19.03 2.26 3.61
CA LEU A 151 18.83 1.14 2.71
C LEU A 151 18.70 -0.19 3.47
N HIS A 152 19.50 -0.38 4.53
CA HIS A 152 19.37 -1.55 5.41
C HIS A 152 17.99 -1.58 6.10
N THR A 153 17.57 -0.44 6.65
CA THR A 153 16.27 -0.31 7.32
C THR A 153 15.11 -0.58 6.37
N VAL A 154 15.10 0.04 5.19
CA VAL A 154 14.01 -0.16 4.23
C VAL A 154 13.90 -1.61 3.78
N ARG A 155 15.03 -2.31 3.60
CA ARG A 155 15.02 -3.74 3.27
C ARG A 155 14.40 -4.58 4.38
N ALA A 156 14.77 -4.32 5.64
CA ALA A 156 14.16 -4.99 6.79
C ALA A 156 12.64 -4.72 6.86
N CYS A 157 12.22 -3.47 6.68
CA CYS A 157 10.82 -3.08 6.62
C CYS A 157 10.05 -3.79 5.49
N ARG A 158 10.65 -3.90 4.30
CA ARG A 158 10.08 -4.65 3.17
C ARG A 158 9.93 -6.13 3.51
N ASP A 159 10.94 -6.75 4.09
CA ASP A 159 10.92 -8.19 4.40
C ASP A 159 9.88 -8.51 5.48
N GLU A 160 9.76 -7.67 6.50
CA GLU A 160 8.71 -7.79 7.52
C GLU A 160 7.32 -7.60 6.92
N TYR A 161 7.15 -6.62 6.03
CA TYR A 161 5.90 -6.43 5.30
C TYR A 161 5.55 -7.65 4.42
N ALA A 162 6.53 -8.19 3.71
CA ALA A 162 6.37 -9.37 2.87
C ALA A 162 5.93 -10.60 3.68
N ALA A 163 6.49 -10.79 4.88
CA ALA A 163 6.10 -11.86 5.80
C ALA A 163 4.64 -11.72 6.27
N ILE A 164 4.21 -10.50 6.61
CA ILE A 164 2.82 -10.20 6.98
C ILE A 164 1.87 -10.54 5.83
N VAL A 165 2.18 -10.11 4.61
CA VAL A 165 1.37 -10.43 3.42
C VAL A 165 1.31 -11.95 3.23
N ALA A 166 2.43 -12.66 3.35
CA ALA A 166 2.48 -14.11 3.20
C ALA A 166 1.61 -14.84 4.26
N GLY A 167 1.62 -14.38 5.51
CA GLY A 167 0.77 -14.94 6.57
C GLY A 167 -0.72 -14.74 6.28
N VAL A 168 -1.10 -13.55 5.80
CA VAL A 168 -2.47 -13.24 5.35
C VAL A 168 -2.88 -14.13 4.17
N GLU A 169 -2.02 -14.30 3.17
CA GLU A 169 -2.29 -15.16 2.00
C GLU A 169 -2.40 -16.64 2.39
N GLY A 170 -1.67 -17.07 3.41
CA GLY A 170 -1.75 -18.41 3.99
C GLY A 170 -3.13 -18.78 4.54
N CYS A 171 -3.95 -17.79 4.90
CA CYS A 171 -5.33 -18.01 5.36
C CYS A 171 -6.31 -18.34 4.21
N GLY A 172 -5.90 -18.13 2.95
CA GLY A 172 -6.75 -18.25 1.78
C GLY A 172 -7.50 -19.59 1.67
N MET A 173 -8.81 -19.49 1.47
CA MET A 173 -9.72 -20.64 1.42
C MET A 173 -9.74 -21.31 0.05
N GLY A 174 -9.72 -22.64 0.03
CA GLY A 174 -9.84 -23.41 -1.19
C GLY A 174 -9.38 -24.87 -1.04
N ILE A 175 -9.45 -25.60 -2.15
CA ILE A 175 -9.09 -27.02 -2.21
C ILE A 175 -7.56 -27.17 -2.17
N THR A 176 -7.05 -28.01 -1.27
CA THR A 176 -5.65 -28.47 -1.25
C THR A 176 -5.55 -29.85 -1.88
N GLU A 177 -4.60 -30.02 -2.81
CA GLU A 177 -4.20 -31.33 -3.34
C GLU A 177 -2.81 -31.65 -2.77
N ARG A 178 -2.76 -32.40 -1.65
CA ARG A 178 -1.51 -32.97 -1.11
C ARG A 178 -1.55 -34.49 -1.27
N GLY A 179 -1.45 -34.98 -2.51
CA GLY A 179 -1.27 -36.41 -2.82
C GLY A 179 -2.34 -37.38 -2.29
N GLY A 180 -3.52 -36.87 -1.92
CA GLY A 180 -4.63 -37.59 -1.31
C GLY A 180 -5.99 -36.97 -1.69
N PRO A 181 -7.08 -37.27 -0.97
CA PRO A 181 -8.40 -36.71 -1.28
C PRO A 181 -8.39 -35.17 -1.21
N ARG A 182 -9.21 -34.55 -2.06
CA ARG A 182 -9.36 -33.08 -2.12
C ARG A 182 -9.95 -32.58 -0.80
N GLU A 183 -9.16 -31.88 -0.03
CA GLU A 183 -9.60 -31.24 1.22
C GLU A 183 -9.86 -29.76 0.99
N TYR A 184 -10.97 -29.25 1.51
CA TYR A 184 -11.22 -27.81 1.55
C TYR A 184 -10.63 -27.25 2.85
N GLY A 185 -9.71 -26.29 2.74
CA GLY A 185 -9.02 -25.70 3.89
C GLY A 185 -8.84 -24.20 3.75
N GLY A 186 -8.33 -23.56 4.80
CA GLY A 186 -8.21 -22.11 4.97
C GLY A 186 -9.11 -21.61 6.10
N ARG A 187 -9.03 -20.32 6.40
CA ARG A 187 -9.80 -19.69 7.49
C ARG A 187 -10.18 -18.24 7.14
N PRO A 188 -11.31 -17.73 7.67
CA PRO A 188 -11.60 -16.30 7.56
C PRO A 188 -10.57 -15.50 8.37
N ILE A 189 -10.27 -14.29 7.90
CA ILE A 189 -9.48 -13.30 8.64
C ILE A 189 -10.46 -12.38 9.37
N GLU A 190 -10.24 -12.16 10.66
CA GLU A 190 -11.12 -11.36 11.52
C GLU A 190 -10.52 -9.97 11.79
N ILE A 191 -11.28 -8.93 11.47
CA ILE A 191 -10.92 -7.53 11.71
C ILE A 191 -11.96 -6.94 12.66
N THR A 192 -11.54 -6.58 13.87
CA THR A 192 -12.40 -5.96 14.88
C THR A 192 -12.30 -4.43 14.80
N TYR A 193 -13.39 -3.74 15.12
CA TYR A 193 -13.38 -2.27 15.15
C TYR A 193 -14.43 -1.75 16.13
N PRO A 194 -14.27 -0.49 16.59
CA PRO A 194 -15.31 0.17 17.37
C PRO A 194 -16.65 0.11 16.64
N ARG A 195 -17.72 -0.15 17.41
CA ARG A 195 -19.08 -0.28 16.89
C ARG A 195 -19.45 0.88 15.97
N VAL A 196 -19.86 0.55 14.74
CA VAL A 196 -20.34 1.47 13.72
C VAL A 196 -21.86 1.57 13.81
N GLY A 197 -22.37 2.80 13.88
CA GLY A 197 -23.81 3.04 14.01
C GLY A 197 -24.60 2.94 12.69
N ASP A 198 -23.96 3.25 11.56
CA ASP A 198 -24.56 3.19 10.22
C ASP A 198 -23.75 2.24 9.35
N LEU A 199 -24.11 0.95 9.43
CA LEU A 199 -23.36 -0.12 8.76
C LEU A 199 -23.58 -0.11 7.24
N GLU A 200 -24.77 0.26 6.78
CA GLU A 200 -25.09 0.38 5.36
C GLU A 200 -24.16 1.39 4.69
N ARG A 201 -23.98 2.57 5.30
CA ARG A 201 -23.06 3.59 4.78
C ARG A 201 -21.61 3.14 4.77
N LEU A 202 -21.18 2.34 5.75
CA LEU A 202 -19.83 1.75 5.74
C LEU A 202 -19.67 0.81 4.54
N VAL A 203 -20.62 -0.10 4.33
CA VAL A 203 -20.62 -1.06 3.22
C VAL A 203 -20.57 -0.31 1.89
N ASP A 204 -21.46 0.66 1.67
CA ASP A 204 -21.48 1.47 0.44
C ASP A 204 -20.18 2.23 0.21
N ALA A 205 -19.58 2.78 1.27
CA ALA A 205 -18.30 3.47 1.17
C ALA A 205 -17.15 2.53 0.78
N MET A 206 -17.19 1.28 1.26
CA MET A 206 -16.13 0.30 1.04
C MET A 206 -16.15 -0.34 -0.35
N PHE A 207 -17.35 -0.64 -0.87
CA PHE A 207 -17.52 -1.52 -2.05
C PHE A 207 -17.92 -0.80 -3.35
N ARG A 208 -17.71 0.52 -3.44
CA ARG A 208 -18.05 1.36 -4.60
C ARG A 208 -16.96 1.50 -5.67
N ALA A 209 -15.99 0.58 -5.73
CA ALA A 209 -14.85 0.62 -6.66
C ALA A 209 -13.94 1.86 -6.53
N ALA A 210 -14.02 2.59 -5.40
CA ALA A 210 -13.28 3.82 -5.19
C ALA A 210 -11.96 3.62 -4.44
N ARG A 211 -11.08 4.62 -4.53
CA ARG A 211 -9.87 4.69 -3.72
C ARG A 211 -10.21 4.82 -2.23
N PRO A 212 -9.39 4.24 -1.33
CA PRO A 212 -8.20 3.44 -1.64
C PRO A 212 -8.50 1.96 -1.92
N LEU A 213 -9.71 1.48 -1.63
CA LEU A 213 -9.98 0.04 -1.52
C LEU A 213 -10.08 -0.68 -2.85
N TYR A 214 -10.61 -0.03 -3.89
CA TYR A 214 -10.85 -0.64 -5.20
C TYR A 214 -11.62 -1.96 -5.14
N LEU A 215 -12.45 -2.12 -4.11
CA LEU A 215 -13.36 -3.24 -3.99
C LEU A 215 -14.67 -2.87 -4.67
N TRP A 216 -15.17 -3.77 -5.51
CA TRP A 216 -16.53 -3.69 -6.02
C TRP A 216 -17.32 -4.88 -5.48
N GLY A 217 -18.48 -4.63 -4.88
CA GLY A 217 -19.30 -5.67 -4.30
C GLY A 217 -20.71 -5.18 -4.05
N ILE A 218 -21.62 -6.12 -3.83
CA ILE A 218 -23.03 -5.83 -3.57
C ILE A 218 -23.34 -6.21 -2.13
N GLY A 219 -23.69 -5.23 -1.31
CA GLY A 219 -24.08 -5.45 0.07
C GLY A 219 -25.44 -6.15 0.14
N VAL A 220 -25.47 -7.37 0.64
CA VAL A 220 -26.71 -8.11 0.90
C VAL A 220 -26.97 -8.09 2.40
N LYS A 221 -27.97 -7.31 2.81
CA LYS A 221 -28.42 -7.27 4.20
C LYS A 221 -28.89 -8.65 4.64
N ARG A 222 -28.44 -9.07 5.83
CA ARG A 222 -28.80 -10.31 6.50
C ARG A 222 -29.60 -9.97 7.77
N GLU A 223 -30.00 -11.01 8.49
CA GLU A 223 -30.58 -10.87 9.83
C GLU A 223 -29.57 -10.20 10.78
N ASP A 224 -30.05 -9.62 11.88
CA ASP A 224 -29.24 -8.95 12.92
C ASP A 224 -28.37 -7.77 12.44
N ASP A 225 -28.85 -7.03 11.43
CA ASP A 225 -28.18 -5.84 10.88
C ASP A 225 -26.74 -6.11 10.42
N CYS A 226 -26.50 -7.32 9.90
CA CYS A 226 -25.22 -7.70 9.31
C CYS A 226 -25.30 -7.66 7.78
N TYR A 227 -24.16 -7.53 7.11
CA TYR A 227 -24.06 -7.56 5.64
C TYR A 227 -23.16 -8.68 5.17
N GLY A 228 -23.62 -9.46 4.19
CA GLY A 228 -22.76 -10.30 3.37
C GLY A 228 -22.41 -9.58 2.07
N VAL A 229 -21.13 -9.48 1.73
CA VAL A 229 -20.68 -8.81 0.50
C VAL A 229 -19.82 -9.75 -0.32
N PRO A 230 -20.37 -10.40 -1.37
CA PRO A 230 -19.54 -10.94 -2.45
C PRO A 230 -18.91 -9.76 -3.20
N ALA A 231 -17.59 -9.70 -3.19
CA ALA A 231 -16.84 -8.63 -3.81
C ALA A 231 -15.72 -9.15 -4.72
N VAL A 232 -15.22 -8.25 -5.55
CA VAL A 232 -14.04 -8.45 -6.39
C VAL A 232 -13.06 -7.35 -6.05
N ASP A 233 -11.82 -7.75 -5.83
CA ASP A 233 -10.71 -6.82 -5.81
C ASP A 233 -10.36 -6.40 -7.21
N LEU A 234 -10.63 -5.14 -7.55
CA LEU A 234 -10.33 -4.60 -8.86
C LEU A 234 -8.83 -4.32 -9.06
N HIS A 235 -7.97 -4.61 -8.08
CA HIS A 235 -6.52 -4.58 -8.28
C HIS A 235 -6.05 -5.77 -9.12
N GLU A 236 -6.36 -7.00 -8.68
CA GLU A 236 -5.95 -8.23 -9.38
C GLU A 236 -7.10 -9.01 -10.04
N GLY A 237 -8.35 -8.66 -9.75
CA GLY A 237 -9.54 -9.34 -10.25
C GLY A 237 -9.99 -10.55 -9.43
N SER A 238 -9.43 -10.77 -8.24
CA SER A 238 -9.79 -11.92 -7.40
C SER A 238 -11.11 -11.72 -6.66
N PRO A 239 -11.94 -12.78 -6.55
CA PRO A 239 -13.13 -12.75 -5.71
C PRO A 239 -12.74 -12.82 -4.22
N ILE A 240 -13.47 -12.07 -3.41
CA ILE A 240 -13.28 -11.99 -1.97
C ILE A 240 -14.65 -11.81 -1.29
N GLY A 241 -14.94 -12.64 -0.30
CA GLY A 241 -16.18 -12.56 0.47
C GLY A 241 -15.98 -11.75 1.75
N PHE A 242 -16.99 -10.96 2.12
CA PHE A 242 -17.03 -10.28 3.40
C PHE A 242 -18.31 -10.62 4.15
N ALA A 243 -18.20 -10.81 5.46
CA ALA A 243 -19.33 -10.74 6.39
C ALA A 243 -19.04 -9.62 7.39
N ILE A 244 -19.94 -8.64 7.48
CA ILE A 244 -19.70 -7.38 8.16
C ILE A 244 -20.81 -7.19 9.19
N ALA A 245 -20.40 -7.06 10.45
CA ALA A 245 -21.22 -6.73 11.60
C ALA A 245 -20.82 -5.34 12.15
N PRO A 246 -21.58 -4.78 13.10
CA PRO A 246 -21.29 -3.45 13.64
C PRO A 246 -19.89 -3.26 14.24
N ASP A 247 -19.26 -4.31 14.77
CA ASP A 247 -17.98 -4.27 15.48
C ASP A 247 -16.95 -5.32 14.98
N LEU A 248 -17.29 -6.10 13.96
CA LEU A 248 -16.47 -7.18 13.41
C LEU A 248 -16.67 -7.32 11.91
N MET A 249 -15.57 -7.59 11.19
CA MET A 249 -15.59 -8.01 9.79
C MET A 249 -14.81 -9.31 9.62
N ARG A 250 -15.42 -10.27 8.92
CA ARG A 250 -14.77 -11.49 8.46
C ARG A 250 -14.48 -11.39 6.98
N VAL A 251 -13.23 -11.66 6.62
CA VAL A 251 -12.74 -11.63 5.24
C VAL A 251 -12.43 -13.04 4.79
N CYS A 252 -13.15 -13.47 3.77
CA CYS A 252 -13.10 -14.79 3.16
C CYS A 252 -12.40 -14.70 1.81
N ALA A 253 -11.07 -14.63 1.82
CA ALA A 253 -10.27 -14.58 0.60
C ALA A 253 -10.06 -15.98 0.01
N ARG A 254 -10.11 -16.08 -1.33
CA ARG A 254 -9.75 -17.32 -2.02
C ARG A 254 -8.25 -17.57 -1.90
N ARG A 255 -7.83 -18.83 -1.84
CA ARG A 255 -6.41 -19.19 -1.99
C ARG A 255 -5.81 -18.55 -3.25
N GLY A 256 -4.66 -17.91 -3.10
CA GLY A 256 -4.00 -17.16 -4.17
C GLY A 256 -4.51 -15.73 -4.40
N ALA A 257 -5.45 -15.25 -3.58
CA ALA A 257 -5.79 -13.82 -3.57
C ALA A 257 -4.67 -13.01 -2.91
N CYS A 258 -4.51 -11.76 -3.35
CA CYS A 258 -3.48 -10.84 -2.87
C CYS A 258 -3.74 -10.41 -1.42
N GLY A 259 -2.81 -10.74 -0.52
CA GLY A 259 -2.92 -10.39 0.90
C GLY A 259 -2.89 -8.89 1.16
N ASN A 260 -2.24 -8.11 0.29
CA ASN A 260 -2.23 -6.65 0.41
C ASN A 260 -3.61 -6.03 0.27
N THR A 261 -4.55 -6.67 -0.42
CA THR A 261 -5.93 -6.19 -0.48
C THR A 261 -6.58 -6.19 0.91
N ILE A 262 -6.25 -7.20 1.72
CA ILE A 262 -6.73 -7.30 3.10
C ILE A 262 -6.02 -6.26 3.97
N LEU A 263 -4.71 -6.06 3.78
CA LEU A 263 -3.97 -4.99 4.48
C LEU A 263 -4.46 -3.59 4.10
N ARG A 264 -4.89 -3.39 2.84
CA ARG A 264 -5.50 -2.14 2.35
C ARG A 264 -6.83 -1.86 3.01
N VAL A 265 -7.67 -2.89 3.17
CA VAL A 265 -8.90 -2.82 3.98
C VAL A 265 -8.57 -2.45 5.41
N PHE A 266 -7.68 -3.21 6.05
CA PHE A 266 -7.32 -3.02 7.45
C PHE A 266 -6.74 -1.62 7.72
N ALA A 267 -5.77 -1.18 6.94
CA ALA A 267 -5.15 0.14 7.05
C ALA A 267 -6.16 1.27 6.79
N SER A 268 -7.19 1.04 5.97
CA SER A 268 -8.23 2.04 5.72
C SER A 268 -9.24 2.12 6.87
N LEU A 269 -9.60 0.99 7.46
CA LEU A 269 -10.42 0.93 8.67
C LEU A 269 -9.68 1.52 9.88
N GLN A 270 -8.38 1.31 10.00
CA GLN A 270 -7.55 1.97 11.02
C GLN A 270 -7.57 3.50 10.91
N ALA A 271 -7.48 4.01 9.69
CA ALA A 271 -7.45 5.46 9.45
C ALA A 271 -8.80 6.15 9.71
N SER A 272 -9.92 5.42 9.63
CA SER A 272 -11.28 5.98 9.73
C SER A 272 -11.99 5.61 11.03
N HIS A 273 -11.74 4.42 11.57
CA HIS A 273 -12.47 3.84 12.69
C HIS A 273 -11.56 3.27 13.79
N GLY A 274 -10.23 3.35 13.68
CA GLY A 274 -9.33 2.84 14.73
C GLY A 274 -9.33 1.32 14.88
N ALA A 275 -9.59 0.60 13.77
CA ALA A 275 -9.68 -0.85 13.73
C ALA A 275 -8.45 -1.60 14.27
N GLN A 276 -8.69 -2.80 14.77
CA GLN A 276 -7.70 -3.77 15.22
C GLN A 276 -7.92 -5.08 14.42
N CYS A 277 -6.89 -5.89 14.30
CA CYS A 277 -6.99 -7.19 13.63
C CYS A 277 -6.57 -8.22 14.66
N GLU A 278 -7.44 -9.20 14.91
CA GLU A 278 -7.06 -10.38 15.65
C GLU A 278 -6.52 -11.37 14.62
N GLU A 279 -5.29 -11.85 14.86
CA GLU A 279 -4.47 -12.68 13.96
C GLU A 279 -3.93 -12.00 12.68
N ILE A 280 -2.71 -11.48 12.79
CA ILE A 280 -1.67 -11.69 11.78
C ILE A 280 -0.41 -12.13 12.54
N GLU A 281 -0.44 -13.33 13.12
CA GLU A 281 0.80 -13.94 13.62
C GLU A 281 1.50 -14.64 12.46
N PRO A 282 2.79 -14.35 12.21
CA PRO A 282 3.60 -15.04 11.22
C PRO A 282 3.84 -16.53 11.57
#